data_AF-A0AAJ6HF40-F1
#
_entry.id   AF-A0AAJ6HF40-F1
#
_cell.length_a   1.000
_cell.length_b   1.000
_cell.length_c   1.000
_cell.angle_alpha   90.00
_cell.angle_beta   90.00
_cell.angle_gamma   90.00
#
_symmetry.space_group_name_H-M   'P 1'
#
loop_
_entity.id
_entity.type
_entity.pdbx_description
1 polymer ?
#
loop_
_entity_poly.entity_id
_entity_poly.type
_entity_poly.pdbx_seq_one_letter_code
_entity_poly.pdbx_strand_id
1 'polypeptide(L)'
;MNVSVYTSLTNNHLGSAVPTRPSPVAVSSIQDNTGSSSDNVQASTFSTVSILAGQLSDAASREVRLRQLDPRHNALSPLDGISDEQYFANKAQHDAEVPDTPFLELHERAKQATAFANGSVSNPFTGLTVDQLTLIARDDSGAFTVNERRAAWQEARLNEQRASAFSGSVIGRELMISRLFLGHEPAVAEGTLNRSNMAQSNYDFLTREDRTLLSDMYAYAQEHGADLAYVDMLAYDLGNYRNHDNGRQLLSGNEGYDQEGRRVTFNFKAHDVATASRILSGSAISSTRLDQGFLRHVLNPDFGALSNMGSIAFLEQMVLRFSSEGAAQASLGREFTTYVPTSIKDNMVVTVAEEVTLIFDDPVLINTDGLWTITEKGKAAGYTMDPATGKPRRAVAPTVDERQAHSGVAGAVADALTTRSLVDTLAVNQDQSSAQWLWPGHLLKWMKNLKP
;
A
#
# COMPACT_ATOMS: atom_id res chain seq x y z
N MET A 1 -35.74 -46.62 14.43
CA MET A 1 -36.21 -47.18 13.14
C MET A 1 -35.91 -46.18 12.04
N ASN A 2 -35.10 -46.62 11.06
CA ASN A 2 -34.90 -46.18 9.68
C ASN A 2 -34.63 -44.70 9.31
N VAL A 3 -33.32 -44.40 9.23
CA VAL A 3 -32.54 -43.98 8.04
C VAL A 3 -33.32 -43.88 6.70
N SER A 4 -33.15 -42.76 5.98
CA SER A 4 -32.66 -42.79 4.59
C SER A 4 -32.14 -41.45 4.10
N VAL A 5 -30.90 -41.48 3.61
CA VAL A 5 -30.15 -40.46 2.88
C VAL A 5 -30.42 -40.70 1.39
N TYR A 6 -30.57 -39.64 0.59
CA TYR A 6 -30.51 -39.76 -0.88
C TYR A 6 -29.24 -39.11 -1.44
N THR A 7 -28.39 -39.99 -1.93
CA THR A 7 -27.22 -39.80 -2.80
C THR A 7 -27.58 -40.00 -4.27
N SER A 8 -26.91 -39.27 -5.16
CA SER A 8 -26.60 -39.69 -6.55
C SER A 8 -25.44 -38.80 -7.05
N LEU A 9 -24.18 -39.25 -7.16
CA LEU A 9 -23.54 -40.24 -8.06
C LEU A 9 -23.55 -39.86 -9.55
N THR A 10 -22.39 -39.44 -10.05
CA THR A 10 -21.75 -40.04 -11.25
C THR A 10 -20.22 -40.05 -11.07
N ASN A 11 -19.68 -41.27 -11.03
CA ASN A 11 -18.25 -41.58 -11.10
C ASN A 11 -17.76 -41.53 -12.56
N ASN A 12 -16.46 -41.28 -12.75
CA ASN A 12 -15.63 -42.09 -13.63
C ASN A 12 -14.15 -41.91 -13.31
N HIS A 13 -13.55 -42.95 -12.73
CA HIS A 13 -12.11 -43.17 -12.59
C HIS A 13 -11.83 -44.65 -12.89
N LEU A 14 -10.93 -44.93 -13.83
CA LEU A 14 -10.27 -46.20 -14.16
C LEU A 14 -9.28 -45.83 -15.27
N GLY A 15 -8.00 -46.21 -15.31
CA GLY A 15 -7.16 -47.09 -14.52
C GLY A 15 -5.82 -47.18 -15.26
N SER A 16 -4.73 -47.41 -14.53
CA SER A 16 -3.37 -47.58 -15.04
C SER A 16 -3.22 -48.71 -16.06
N ALA A 17 -2.39 -48.51 -17.08
CA ALA A 17 -1.66 -49.60 -17.75
C ALA A 17 -0.35 -49.07 -18.36
N VAL A 18 0.75 -49.70 -17.98
CA VAL A 18 2.11 -49.57 -18.54
C VAL A 18 2.17 -50.24 -19.92
N PRO A 19 3.00 -49.72 -20.85
CA PRO A 19 3.89 -50.64 -21.57
C PRO A 19 5.31 -50.10 -21.78
N THR A 20 6.26 -50.84 -21.22
CA THR A 20 7.45 -51.46 -21.82
C THR A 20 8.02 -50.91 -23.16
N ARG A 21 9.30 -50.52 -23.08
CA ARG A 21 10.40 -50.47 -24.07
C ARG A 21 10.16 -51.06 -25.47
N PRO A 22 10.75 -50.41 -26.50
CA PRO A 22 11.48 -51.16 -27.53
C PRO A 22 12.89 -50.61 -27.81
N SER A 23 13.83 -51.55 -28.00
CA SER A 23 15.02 -51.41 -28.84
C SER A 23 15.27 -52.80 -29.44
N PRO A 24 16.04 -52.96 -30.53
CA PRO A 24 16.08 -52.21 -31.79
C PRO A 24 15.66 -53.13 -32.97
N VAL A 25 15.38 -52.59 -34.15
CA VAL A 25 15.27 -53.40 -35.38
C VAL A 25 16.35 -52.97 -36.38
N ALA A 26 17.09 -53.97 -36.85
CA ALA A 26 18.17 -53.89 -37.82
C ALA A 26 17.65 -53.82 -39.27
N VAL A 27 18.35 -53.00 -40.06
CA VAL A 27 18.86 -53.21 -41.44
C VAL A 27 17.93 -53.80 -42.52
N SER A 28 17.74 -53.03 -43.60
CA SER A 28 18.03 -53.40 -45.01
C SER A 28 17.78 -52.18 -45.92
N SER A 29 18.82 -51.54 -46.48
CA SER A 29 19.52 -51.82 -47.74
C SER A 29 18.75 -51.43 -49.01
N ILE A 30 19.08 -50.28 -49.60
CA ILE A 30 19.06 -50.06 -51.06
C ILE A 30 20.34 -49.29 -51.43
N GLN A 31 21.18 -49.95 -52.23
CA GLN A 31 22.23 -49.35 -53.04
C GLN A 31 21.59 -48.62 -54.23
N ASP A 32 22.08 -47.43 -54.57
CA ASP A 32 22.62 -47.24 -55.91
C ASP A 32 23.65 -46.12 -55.96
N ASN A 33 24.62 -46.36 -56.84
CA ASN A 33 25.97 -45.84 -56.87
C ASN A 33 26.08 -44.72 -57.93
N THR A 34 26.84 -43.64 -57.66
CA THR A 34 27.82 -43.06 -58.60
C THR A 34 28.54 -41.83 -58.01
N GLY A 35 29.86 -41.94 -57.85
CA GLY A 35 30.78 -40.91 -58.33
C GLY A 35 31.34 -39.84 -57.37
N SER A 36 32.43 -40.20 -56.70
CA SER A 36 33.69 -39.43 -56.62
C SER A 36 33.90 -38.34 -55.53
N SER A 37 34.91 -38.65 -54.69
CA SER A 37 35.95 -37.77 -54.13
C SER A 37 35.67 -36.95 -52.86
N SER A 38 36.26 -37.46 -51.77
CA SER A 38 37.02 -36.74 -50.72
C SER A 38 36.47 -35.40 -50.21
N ASP A 39 35.91 -35.41 -48.99
CA ASP A 39 36.64 -34.85 -47.84
C ASP A 39 36.00 -35.23 -46.51
N ASN A 40 36.87 -35.58 -45.58
CA ASN A 40 36.57 -36.05 -44.24
C ASN A 40 36.25 -34.85 -43.35
N VAL A 41 34.97 -34.53 -43.15
CA VAL A 41 34.52 -33.71 -42.02
C VAL A 41 33.46 -34.48 -41.27
N GLN A 42 33.92 -35.12 -40.21
CA GLN A 42 33.12 -35.78 -39.20
C GLN A 42 32.36 -34.69 -38.41
N ALA A 43 31.29 -34.16 -39.02
CA ALA A 43 30.26 -33.43 -38.29
C ALA A 43 29.46 -34.45 -37.49
N SER A 44 29.99 -34.81 -36.31
CA SER A 44 29.29 -35.60 -35.32
C SER A 44 27.98 -34.89 -34.96
N THR A 45 26.88 -35.51 -35.37
CA THR A 45 25.50 -35.21 -35.00
C THR A 45 25.35 -35.21 -33.48
N PHE A 46 25.40 -34.02 -32.86
CA PHE A 46 25.15 -33.84 -31.43
C PHE A 46 23.69 -34.15 -31.12
N SER A 47 23.49 -35.08 -30.19
CA SER A 47 22.21 -35.42 -29.60
C SER A 47 21.80 -34.32 -28.61
N THR A 48 20.90 -33.44 -29.04
CA THR A 48 19.81 -32.67 -28.37
C THR A 48 19.73 -32.47 -26.84
N VAL A 49 20.81 -32.62 -26.07
CA VAL A 49 20.92 -32.13 -24.69
C VAL A 49 21.83 -30.91 -24.73
N SER A 50 21.31 -29.72 -24.39
CA SER A 50 22.12 -28.49 -24.33
C SER A 50 23.37 -28.74 -23.48
N ILE A 51 24.54 -28.27 -23.93
CA ILE A 51 25.84 -28.46 -23.24
C ILE A 51 25.74 -28.00 -21.77
N LEU A 52 25.01 -26.91 -21.52
CA LEU A 52 24.72 -26.41 -20.18
C LEU A 52 23.93 -27.40 -19.31
N ALA A 53 22.95 -28.11 -19.89
CA ALA A 53 22.19 -29.13 -19.15
C ALA A 53 23.09 -30.31 -18.74
N GLY A 54 24.05 -30.68 -19.59
CA GLY A 54 25.10 -31.64 -19.24
C GLY A 54 25.97 -31.14 -18.08
N GLN A 55 26.49 -29.91 -18.18
CA GLN A 55 27.31 -29.30 -17.13
C GLN A 55 26.57 -29.20 -15.78
N LEU A 56 25.27 -28.85 -15.80
CA LEU A 56 24.42 -28.80 -14.61
C LEU A 56 24.19 -30.18 -13.98
N SER A 57 23.97 -31.22 -14.80
CA SER A 57 23.82 -32.60 -14.33
C SER A 57 25.10 -33.12 -13.67
N ASP A 58 26.25 -32.81 -14.27
CA ASP A 58 27.55 -33.20 -13.73
C ASP A 58 27.87 -32.43 -12.44
N ALA A 59 27.58 -31.12 -12.39
CA ALA A 59 27.72 -30.30 -11.18
C ALA A 59 26.83 -30.81 -10.04
N ALA A 60 25.56 -31.14 -10.31
CA ALA A 60 24.66 -31.73 -9.32
C ALA A 60 25.19 -33.06 -8.78
N SER A 61 25.72 -33.92 -9.65
CA SER A 61 26.31 -35.20 -9.27
C SER A 61 27.55 -35.03 -8.40
N ARG A 62 28.39 -34.03 -8.70
CA ARG A 62 29.55 -33.65 -7.87
C ARG A 62 29.10 -33.15 -6.50
N GLU A 63 28.11 -32.26 -6.44
CA GLU A 63 27.62 -31.71 -5.18
C GLU A 63 27.02 -32.80 -4.27
N VAL A 64 26.29 -33.77 -4.82
CA VAL A 64 25.79 -34.93 -4.05
C VAL A 64 26.96 -35.77 -3.51
N ARG A 65 27.99 -36.03 -4.31
CA ARG A 65 29.18 -36.78 -3.87
C ARG A 65 29.94 -36.04 -2.77
N LEU A 66 30.12 -34.71 -2.91
CA LEU A 66 30.75 -33.89 -1.88
C LEU A 66 29.98 -33.95 -0.56
N ARG A 67 28.65 -33.82 -0.60
CA ARG A 67 27.78 -33.90 0.60
C ARG A 67 27.84 -35.26 1.29
N GLN A 68 28.10 -36.34 0.55
CA GLN A 68 28.29 -37.69 1.13
C GLN A 68 29.66 -37.86 1.78
N LEU A 69 30.70 -37.24 1.22
CA LEU A 69 32.07 -37.33 1.72
C LEU A 69 32.32 -36.42 2.93
N ASP A 70 31.69 -35.25 2.96
CA ASP A 70 31.80 -34.28 4.06
C ASP A 70 30.47 -33.56 4.31
N PRO A 71 29.65 -34.03 5.27
CA PRO A 71 28.40 -33.39 5.65
C PRO A 71 28.57 -31.98 6.24
N ARG A 72 29.79 -31.59 6.66
CA ARG A 72 30.12 -30.27 7.22
C ARG A 72 30.67 -29.30 6.18
N HIS A 73 30.84 -29.72 4.93
CA HIS A 73 31.38 -28.89 3.85
C HIS A 73 30.51 -27.67 3.51
N ASN A 74 29.23 -27.67 3.93
CA ASN A 74 28.35 -26.50 3.83
C ASN A 74 28.85 -25.27 4.62
N ALA A 75 29.88 -25.40 5.47
CA ALA A 75 30.34 -24.35 6.37
C ALA A 75 31.64 -23.62 5.94
N LEU A 76 32.32 -24.05 4.87
CA LEU A 76 33.59 -23.42 4.41
C LEU A 76 33.56 -23.11 2.89
N SER A 77 32.97 -21.95 2.58
CA SER A 77 33.11 -21.08 1.41
C SER A 77 33.57 -21.63 0.04
N PRO A 78 32.69 -22.28 -0.75
CA PRO A 78 32.83 -22.37 -2.22
C PRO A 78 32.76 -21.00 -2.92
N LEU A 79 32.33 -19.97 -2.21
CA LEU A 79 32.12 -18.61 -2.73
C LEU A 79 33.33 -17.69 -2.51
N ASP A 80 34.38 -18.12 -1.80
CA ASP A 80 35.46 -17.22 -1.36
C ASP A 80 36.14 -16.52 -2.56
N GLY A 81 36.42 -17.29 -3.62
CA GLY A 81 37.02 -16.78 -4.86
C GLY A 81 36.08 -16.02 -5.80
N ILE A 82 34.78 -15.95 -5.52
CA ILE A 82 33.80 -15.15 -6.29
C ILE A 82 33.12 -14.07 -5.45
N SER A 83 33.50 -13.97 -4.17
CA SER A 83 33.10 -12.91 -3.26
C SER A 83 33.86 -11.61 -3.54
N ASP A 84 33.25 -10.47 -3.21
CA ASP A 84 33.70 -9.17 -3.70
C ASP A 84 35.19 -8.88 -3.37
N GLU A 85 35.67 -9.13 -2.16
CA GLU A 85 37.02 -8.74 -1.76
C GLU A 85 38.14 -9.51 -2.48
N GLN A 86 38.07 -10.85 -2.54
CA GLN A 86 39.10 -11.67 -3.20
C GLN A 86 38.98 -11.69 -4.72
N TYR A 87 37.76 -11.65 -5.26
CA TYR A 87 37.56 -11.61 -6.70
C TYR A 87 38.19 -10.36 -7.29
N PHE A 88 37.93 -9.19 -6.70
CA PHE A 88 38.39 -7.93 -7.29
C PHE A 88 39.93 -7.82 -7.24
N ALA A 89 40.58 -8.45 -6.25
CA ALA A 89 42.04 -8.55 -6.19
C ALA A 89 42.64 -9.35 -7.37
N ASN A 90 41.92 -10.34 -7.90
CA ASN A 90 42.38 -11.23 -8.97
C ASN A 90 41.64 -11.02 -10.30
N LYS A 91 40.91 -9.90 -10.44
CA LYS A 91 40.02 -9.64 -11.58
C LYS A 91 40.70 -9.80 -12.94
N ALA A 92 41.94 -9.32 -13.09
CA ALA A 92 42.68 -9.44 -14.34
C ALA A 92 42.99 -10.90 -14.74
N GLN A 93 43.17 -11.79 -13.75
CA GLN A 93 43.36 -13.21 -13.99
C GLN A 93 42.04 -13.88 -14.39
N HIS A 94 40.94 -13.54 -13.72
CA HIS A 94 39.61 -14.05 -14.04
C HIS A 94 39.12 -13.59 -15.42
N ASP A 95 39.39 -12.35 -15.81
CA ASP A 95 39.06 -11.81 -17.13
C ASP A 95 39.86 -12.48 -18.26
N ALA A 96 41.04 -13.02 -17.95
CA ALA A 96 41.91 -13.74 -18.90
C ALA A 96 41.61 -15.25 -18.97
N GLU A 97 40.71 -15.77 -18.14
CA GLU A 97 40.36 -17.19 -18.11
C GLU A 97 39.59 -17.60 -19.37
N VAL A 98 40.04 -18.68 -20.01
CA VAL A 98 39.43 -19.23 -21.23
C VAL A 98 39.16 -20.72 -21.00
N PRO A 99 37.94 -21.21 -21.27
CA PRO A 99 37.62 -22.63 -21.10
C PRO A 99 38.53 -23.55 -21.93
N ASP A 100 39.10 -24.58 -21.31
CA ASP A 100 39.86 -25.61 -22.03
C ASP A 100 38.89 -26.63 -22.66
N THR A 101 38.34 -26.27 -23.81
CA THR A 101 37.29 -27.05 -24.47
C THR A 101 37.21 -26.78 -25.98
N PRO A 102 36.88 -27.78 -26.82
CA PRO A 102 36.63 -27.57 -28.24
C PRO A 102 35.24 -26.95 -28.52
N PHE A 103 34.37 -26.82 -27.51
CA PHE A 103 33.01 -26.33 -27.71
C PHE A 103 32.95 -24.80 -27.77
N LEU A 104 32.68 -24.26 -28.97
CA LEU A 104 32.57 -22.82 -29.21
C LEU A 104 31.53 -22.13 -28.30
N GLU A 105 30.41 -22.81 -28.00
CA GLU A 105 29.36 -22.30 -27.12
C GLU A 105 29.90 -21.92 -25.72
N LEU A 106 30.82 -22.71 -25.17
CA LEU A 106 31.42 -22.46 -23.85
C LEU A 106 32.35 -21.24 -23.88
N HIS A 107 33.11 -21.08 -24.97
CA HIS A 107 33.95 -19.89 -25.17
C HIS A 107 33.11 -18.61 -25.26
N GLU A 108 32.02 -18.63 -26.01
CA GLU A 108 31.14 -17.46 -26.15
C GLU A 108 30.43 -17.12 -24.83
N ARG A 109 29.96 -18.11 -24.08
CA ARG A 109 29.35 -17.89 -22.76
C ARG A 109 30.34 -17.34 -21.73
N ALA A 110 31.58 -17.85 -21.71
CA ALA A 110 32.65 -17.33 -20.85
C ALA A 110 33.00 -15.87 -21.21
N LYS A 111 33.11 -15.54 -22.51
CA LYS A 111 33.29 -14.14 -22.95
C LYS A 111 32.14 -13.25 -22.49
N GLN A 112 30.90 -13.72 -22.61
CA GLN A 112 29.74 -12.97 -22.15
C GLN A 112 29.76 -12.76 -20.63
N ALA A 113 30.12 -13.78 -19.85
CA ALA A 113 30.26 -13.66 -18.40
C ALA A 113 31.34 -12.63 -18.01
N THR A 114 32.49 -12.65 -18.70
CA THR A 114 33.56 -11.66 -18.52
C THR A 114 33.10 -10.25 -18.90
N ALA A 115 32.38 -10.10 -20.01
CA ALA A 115 31.82 -8.81 -20.40
C ALA A 115 30.75 -8.31 -19.41
N PHE A 116 29.92 -9.20 -18.85
CA PHE A 116 28.95 -8.87 -17.80
C PHE A 116 29.63 -8.43 -16.50
N ALA A 117 30.69 -9.13 -16.08
CA ALA A 117 31.50 -8.75 -14.92
C ALA A 117 32.18 -7.38 -15.08
N ASN A 118 32.35 -6.92 -16.32
CA ASN A 118 32.84 -5.60 -16.69
C ASN A 118 31.73 -4.54 -16.88
N GLY A 119 30.46 -4.92 -16.70
CA GLY A 119 29.30 -4.03 -16.84
C GLY A 119 28.88 -3.73 -18.29
N SER A 120 29.35 -4.52 -19.26
CA SER A 120 29.17 -4.22 -20.70
C SER A 120 27.99 -4.92 -21.37
N VAL A 121 27.51 -6.04 -20.81
CA VAL A 121 26.44 -6.87 -21.40
C VAL A 121 25.56 -7.50 -20.31
N SER A 122 24.45 -8.12 -20.70
CA SER A 122 23.55 -8.87 -19.80
C SER A 122 24.15 -10.19 -19.31
N ASN A 123 23.72 -10.62 -18.12
CA ASN A 123 24.14 -11.87 -17.49
C ASN A 123 23.79 -13.10 -18.37
N PRO A 124 24.76 -13.97 -18.70
CA PRO A 124 24.53 -15.15 -19.54
C PRO A 124 23.61 -16.22 -18.91
N PHE A 125 23.36 -16.16 -17.61
CA PHE A 125 22.54 -17.13 -16.87
C PHE A 125 21.14 -16.60 -16.51
N THR A 126 20.74 -15.47 -17.12
CA THR A 126 19.39 -14.92 -16.95
C THR A 126 18.33 -15.98 -17.30
N GLY A 127 17.38 -16.21 -16.38
CA GLY A 127 16.28 -17.16 -16.57
C GLY A 127 16.51 -18.57 -16.01
N LEU A 128 17.68 -18.88 -15.45
CA LEU A 128 17.91 -20.13 -14.70
C LEU A 128 17.27 -20.08 -13.30
N THR A 129 16.96 -21.25 -12.74
CA THR A 129 16.43 -21.36 -11.36
C THR A 129 17.52 -21.11 -10.32
N VAL A 130 17.13 -20.71 -9.10
CA VAL A 130 18.08 -20.49 -7.98
C VAL A 130 18.95 -21.72 -7.72
N ASP A 131 18.38 -22.93 -7.80
CA ASP A 131 19.14 -24.17 -7.63
C ASP A 131 20.16 -24.38 -8.75
N GLN A 132 19.81 -24.13 -10.01
CA GLN A 132 20.73 -24.24 -11.14
C GLN A 132 21.86 -23.22 -11.06
N LEU A 133 21.53 -21.98 -10.69
CA LEU A 133 22.51 -20.91 -10.49
C LEU A 133 23.45 -21.22 -9.31
N THR A 134 22.92 -21.81 -8.24
CA THR A 134 23.71 -22.25 -7.08
C THR A 134 24.68 -23.36 -7.44
N LEU A 135 24.24 -24.33 -8.25
CA LEU A 135 25.11 -25.39 -8.77
C LEU A 135 26.27 -24.81 -9.58
N ILE A 136 26.01 -23.85 -10.48
CA ILE A 136 27.07 -23.18 -11.27
C ILE A 136 28.01 -22.40 -10.34
N ALA A 137 27.46 -21.56 -9.46
CA ALA A 137 28.23 -20.69 -8.58
C ALA A 137 29.20 -21.46 -7.66
N ARG A 138 28.83 -22.68 -7.25
CA ARG A 138 29.62 -23.52 -6.33
C ARG A 138 30.51 -24.54 -7.02
N ASP A 139 30.36 -24.77 -8.32
CA ASP A 139 31.14 -25.78 -9.04
C ASP A 139 32.56 -25.28 -9.32
N ASP A 140 33.51 -25.70 -8.50
CA ASP A 140 34.93 -25.37 -8.62
C ASP A 140 35.74 -26.37 -9.44
N SER A 141 35.09 -27.31 -10.12
CA SER A 141 35.76 -28.34 -10.91
C SER A 141 36.44 -27.82 -12.19
N GLY A 142 36.38 -26.53 -12.48
CA GLY A 142 36.83 -25.92 -13.74
C GLY A 142 35.88 -26.11 -14.92
N ALA A 143 34.66 -26.62 -14.69
CA ALA A 143 33.63 -26.71 -15.74
C ALA A 143 33.06 -25.34 -16.11
N PHE A 144 33.17 -24.36 -15.21
CA PHE A 144 32.78 -22.97 -15.39
C PHE A 144 33.95 -22.07 -14.98
N THR A 145 34.17 -21.01 -15.75
CA THR A 145 35.14 -19.96 -15.40
C THR A 145 34.74 -19.22 -14.13
N VAL A 146 35.67 -18.56 -13.46
CA VAL A 146 35.39 -17.74 -12.25
C VAL A 146 34.35 -16.66 -12.56
N ASN A 147 34.42 -16.02 -13.72
CA ASN A 147 33.47 -15.01 -14.16
C ASN A 147 32.07 -15.59 -14.41
N GLU A 148 31.97 -16.81 -14.94
CA GLU A 148 30.68 -17.51 -15.04
C GLU A 148 30.07 -17.82 -13.67
N ARG A 149 30.86 -18.36 -12.74
CA ARG A 149 30.39 -18.64 -11.38
C ARG A 149 29.94 -17.39 -10.65
N ARG A 150 30.67 -16.27 -10.80
CA ARG A 150 30.28 -14.97 -10.25
C ARG A 150 28.97 -14.48 -10.87
N ALA A 151 28.83 -14.58 -12.19
CA ALA A 151 27.59 -14.19 -12.87
C ALA A 151 26.39 -15.01 -12.36
N ALA A 152 26.57 -16.33 -12.19
CA ALA A 152 25.52 -17.18 -11.63
C ALA A 152 25.16 -16.82 -10.19
N TRP A 153 26.16 -16.53 -9.34
CA TRP A 153 25.95 -16.09 -7.95
C TRP A 153 25.17 -14.77 -7.86
N GLN A 154 25.52 -13.79 -8.70
CA GLN A 154 24.82 -12.49 -8.73
C GLN A 154 23.35 -12.65 -9.17
N GLU A 155 23.08 -13.47 -10.19
CA GLU A 155 21.70 -13.74 -10.61
C GLU A 155 20.91 -14.53 -9.56
N ALA A 156 21.55 -15.48 -8.85
CA ALA A 156 20.91 -16.22 -7.77
C ALA A 156 20.43 -15.27 -6.67
N ARG A 157 21.31 -14.37 -6.22
CA ARG A 157 20.99 -13.38 -5.18
C ARG A 157 19.89 -12.43 -5.64
N LEU A 158 19.91 -12.00 -6.89
CA LEU A 158 18.88 -11.14 -7.47
C LEU A 158 17.53 -11.87 -7.56
N ASN A 159 17.52 -13.15 -7.93
CA ASN A 159 16.32 -14.00 -7.96
C ASN A 159 15.76 -14.24 -6.55
N GLU A 160 16.61 -14.49 -5.56
CA GLU A 160 16.19 -14.61 -4.15
C GLU A 160 15.60 -13.31 -3.62
N GLN A 161 16.19 -12.16 -3.97
CA GLN A 161 15.65 -10.84 -3.64
C GLN A 161 14.29 -10.61 -4.31
N ARG A 162 14.14 -10.93 -5.61
CA ARG A 162 12.86 -10.86 -6.32
C ARG A 162 11.81 -11.77 -5.69
N ALA A 163 12.17 -13.00 -5.35
CA ALA A 163 11.26 -13.96 -4.70
C ALA A 163 10.83 -13.47 -3.32
N SER A 164 11.76 -12.94 -2.53
CA SER A 164 11.47 -12.37 -1.20
C SER A 164 10.55 -11.16 -1.29
N ALA A 165 10.81 -10.25 -2.24
CA ALA A 165 9.94 -9.10 -2.51
C ALA A 165 8.54 -9.55 -2.97
N PHE A 166 8.44 -10.57 -3.82
CA PHE A 166 7.17 -11.13 -4.27
C PHE A 166 6.40 -11.79 -3.11
N SER A 167 7.06 -12.60 -2.27
CA SER A 167 6.43 -13.20 -1.09
C SER A 167 5.96 -12.14 -0.09
N GLY A 168 6.76 -11.10 0.16
CA GLY A 168 6.34 -9.96 0.98
C GLY A 168 5.10 -9.27 0.42
N SER A 169 5.06 -9.03 -0.89
CA SER A 169 3.89 -8.44 -1.57
C SER A 169 2.63 -9.31 -1.45
N VAL A 170 2.76 -10.63 -1.61
CA VAL A 170 1.64 -11.58 -1.45
C VAL A 170 1.11 -11.57 -0.01
N ILE A 171 2.00 -11.68 0.98
CA ILE A 171 1.63 -11.67 2.40
C ILE A 171 0.98 -10.33 2.77
N GLY A 172 1.58 -9.21 2.35
CA GLY A 172 1.04 -7.88 2.57
C GLY A 172 -0.36 -7.69 1.98
N ARG A 173 -0.59 -8.22 0.78
CA ARG A 173 -1.91 -8.19 0.14
C ARG A 173 -2.93 -9.07 0.88
N GLU A 174 -2.55 -10.27 1.30
CA GLU A 174 -3.42 -11.14 2.10
C GLU A 174 -3.81 -10.50 3.43
N LEU A 175 -2.85 -9.86 4.12
CA LEU A 175 -3.10 -9.08 5.33
C LEU A 175 -4.07 -7.94 5.08
N MET A 176 -3.85 -7.14 4.02
CA MET A 176 -4.75 -6.05 3.65
C MET A 176 -6.17 -6.56 3.43
N ILE A 177 -6.33 -7.65 2.66
CA ILE A 177 -7.64 -8.24 2.36
C ILE A 177 -8.34 -8.74 3.62
N SER A 178 -7.61 -9.42 4.50
CA SER A 178 -8.17 -9.93 5.75
C SER A 178 -8.61 -8.81 6.69
N ARG A 179 -7.83 -7.72 6.77
CA ARG A 179 -8.03 -6.66 7.77
C ARG A 179 -9.00 -5.58 7.31
N LEU A 180 -8.90 -5.15 6.05
CA LEU A 180 -9.71 -4.04 5.52
C LEU A 180 -10.99 -4.50 4.83
N PHE A 181 -10.97 -5.70 4.25
CA PHE A 181 -12.02 -6.18 3.34
C PHE A 181 -12.68 -7.49 3.77
N LEU A 182 -12.48 -7.90 5.03
CA LEU A 182 -13.09 -9.10 5.62
C LEU A 182 -12.87 -10.38 4.77
N GLY A 183 -11.71 -10.47 4.09
CA GLY A 183 -11.33 -11.63 3.29
C GLY A 183 -11.66 -11.53 1.79
N HIS A 184 -12.36 -10.49 1.32
CA HIS A 184 -12.69 -10.33 -0.09
C HIS A 184 -12.49 -8.89 -0.57
N GLU A 185 -11.48 -8.67 -1.42
CA GLU A 185 -11.22 -7.36 -2.00
C GLU A 185 -12.34 -6.92 -2.98
N PRO A 186 -13.09 -5.83 -2.68
CA PRO A 186 -14.14 -5.35 -3.57
C PRO A 186 -13.55 -4.57 -4.76
N ALA A 187 -14.37 -4.25 -5.76
CA ALA A 187 -13.99 -3.24 -6.74
C ALA A 187 -13.76 -1.87 -6.05
N VAL A 188 -13.01 -0.98 -6.69
CA VAL A 188 -12.86 0.40 -6.20
C VAL A 188 -14.20 1.11 -6.38
N ALA A 189 -14.69 1.75 -5.31
CA ALA A 189 -15.91 2.52 -5.35
C ALA A 189 -15.75 3.76 -6.23
N GLU A 190 -16.81 4.10 -6.97
CA GLU A 190 -16.83 5.26 -7.86
C GLU A 190 -17.52 6.46 -7.19
N GLY A 191 -17.04 7.67 -7.52
CA GLY A 191 -17.60 8.93 -7.04
C GLY A 191 -17.21 9.27 -5.59
N THR A 192 -17.91 10.25 -5.03
CA THR A 192 -17.68 10.79 -3.69
C THR A 192 -18.92 10.60 -2.81
N LEU A 193 -18.80 10.90 -1.52
CA LEU A 193 -19.86 10.73 -0.54
C LEU A 193 -21.14 11.43 -1.00
N ASN A 194 -22.23 10.68 -0.98
CA ASN A 194 -23.57 11.12 -1.29
C ASN A 194 -24.59 10.28 -0.50
N ARG A 195 -25.88 10.62 -0.61
CA ARG A 195 -26.94 9.94 0.17
C ARG A 195 -27.03 8.44 -0.09
N SER A 196 -26.63 7.97 -1.28
CA SER A 196 -26.76 6.57 -1.68
C SER A 196 -25.61 5.67 -1.23
N ASN A 197 -24.40 6.24 -1.03
CA ASN A 197 -23.20 5.50 -0.60
C ASN A 197 -22.74 5.82 0.83
N MET A 198 -23.51 6.59 1.59
CA MET A 198 -23.25 6.94 3.00
C MET A 198 -22.98 5.74 3.92
N ALA A 199 -23.58 4.59 3.64
CA ALA A 199 -23.39 3.37 4.44
C ALA A 199 -22.23 2.49 3.95
N GLN A 200 -21.57 2.88 2.86
CA GLN A 200 -20.47 2.14 2.28
C GLN A 200 -19.20 2.28 3.12
N SER A 201 -18.35 1.26 3.10
CA SER A 201 -17.07 1.29 3.80
C SER A 201 -16.14 2.32 3.19
N ASN A 202 -15.44 3.10 4.03
CA ASN A 202 -14.40 4.03 3.57
C ASN A 202 -13.29 3.31 2.80
N TYR A 203 -13.00 2.05 3.14
CA TYR A 203 -11.96 1.25 2.49
C TYR A 203 -12.29 0.96 1.02
N ASP A 204 -13.57 0.97 0.63
CA ASP A 204 -13.97 0.69 -0.76
C ASP A 204 -13.48 1.78 -1.72
N PHE A 205 -13.27 3.01 -1.21
CA PHE A 205 -12.80 4.17 -1.97
C PHE A 205 -11.27 4.25 -2.08
N LEU A 206 -10.52 3.31 -1.47
CA LEU A 206 -9.08 3.20 -1.67
C LEU A 206 -8.79 2.87 -3.13
N THR A 207 -7.95 3.68 -3.79
CA THR A 207 -7.57 3.45 -5.20
C THR A 207 -6.71 2.21 -5.35
N ARG A 208 -6.46 1.77 -6.59
CA ARG A 208 -5.57 0.62 -6.84
C ARG A 208 -4.15 0.90 -6.34
N GLU A 209 -3.68 2.12 -6.52
CA GLU A 209 -2.38 2.59 -6.04
C GLU A 209 -2.34 2.60 -4.52
N ASP A 210 -3.41 3.10 -3.86
CA ASP A 210 -3.51 3.08 -2.40
C ASP A 210 -3.45 1.66 -1.85
N ARG A 211 -4.21 0.73 -2.44
CA ARG A 211 -4.24 -0.68 -2.02
C ARG A 211 -2.90 -1.38 -2.25
N THR A 212 -2.22 -1.07 -3.35
CA THR A 212 -0.87 -1.59 -3.61
C THR A 212 0.10 -1.08 -2.55
N LEU A 213 0.07 0.22 -2.25
CA LEU A 213 0.90 0.82 -1.22
C LEU A 213 0.61 0.26 0.18
N LEU A 214 -0.67 0.13 0.54
CA LEU A 214 -1.08 -0.43 1.83
C LEU A 214 -0.66 -1.89 1.96
N SER A 215 -0.73 -2.69 0.89
CA SER A 215 -0.20 -4.06 0.87
C SER A 215 1.29 -4.07 1.22
N ASP A 216 2.08 -3.19 0.61
CA ASP A 216 3.50 -3.07 0.92
C ASP A 216 3.75 -2.58 2.35
N MET A 217 2.91 -1.68 2.88
CA MET A 217 2.97 -1.21 4.27
C MET A 217 2.66 -2.33 5.27
N TYR A 218 1.68 -3.19 5.00
CA TYR A 218 1.40 -4.36 5.83
C TYR A 218 2.56 -5.35 5.86
N ALA A 219 3.15 -5.63 4.70
CA ALA A 219 4.33 -6.50 4.61
C ALA A 219 5.49 -5.91 5.44
N TYR A 220 5.77 -4.63 5.25
CA TYR A 220 6.82 -3.92 5.99
C TYR A 220 6.57 -3.88 7.50
N ALA A 221 5.35 -3.54 7.92
CA ALA A 221 5.00 -3.51 9.33
C ALA A 221 5.13 -4.90 9.98
N GLN A 222 4.69 -5.96 9.29
CA GLN A 222 4.82 -7.33 9.78
C GLN A 222 6.27 -7.78 9.88
N GLU A 223 7.08 -7.53 8.85
CA GLU A 223 8.51 -7.90 8.82
C GLU A 223 9.28 -7.24 9.97
N HIS A 224 8.93 -6.01 10.32
CA HIS A 224 9.58 -5.24 11.39
C HIS A 224 8.88 -5.36 12.75
N GLY A 225 7.88 -6.24 12.89
CA GLY A 225 7.21 -6.50 14.17
C GLY A 225 6.39 -5.33 14.71
N ALA A 226 5.96 -4.41 13.86
CA ALA A 226 5.03 -3.35 14.23
C ALA A 226 3.59 -3.89 14.28
N ASP A 227 2.77 -3.32 15.16
CA ASP A 227 1.36 -3.63 15.24
C ASP A 227 0.65 -3.16 13.96
N LEU A 228 0.00 -4.09 13.28
CA LEU A 228 -0.68 -3.84 12.01
C LEU A 228 -1.86 -2.86 12.15
N ALA A 229 -2.36 -2.64 13.37
CA ALA A 229 -3.40 -1.64 13.63
C ALA A 229 -2.95 -0.20 13.26
N TYR A 230 -1.65 0.10 13.26
CA TYR A 230 -1.15 1.37 12.75
C TYR A 230 -1.46 1.54 11.25
N VAL A 231 -1.32 0.47 10.45
CA VAL A 231 -1.64 0.49 9.03
C VAL A 231 -3.16 0.53 8.82
N ASP A 232 -3.95 -0.12 9.67
CA ASP A 232 -5.42 -0.06 9.61
C ASP A 232 -5.94 1.37 9.76
N MET A 233 -5.40 2.13 10.72
CA MET A 233 -5.82 3.50 11.00
C MET A 233 -5.42 4.44 9.86
N LEU A 234 -4.21 4.27 9.32
CA LEU A 234 -3.77 5.01 8.14
C LEU A 234 -4.67 4.72 6.92
N ALA A 235 -5.00 3.44 6.69
CA ALA A 235 -5.90 3.03 5.62
C ALA A 235 -7.30 3.62 5.80
N TYR A 236 -7.78 3.72 7.04
CA TYR A 236 -9.09 4.28 7.35
C TYR A 236 -9.15 5.76 6.99
N ASP A 237 -8.16 6.54 7.43
CA ASP A 237 -8.08 7.97 7.15
C ASP A 237 -7.88 8.24 5.66
N LEU A 238 -7.07 7.44 4.97
CA LEU A 238 -6.90 7.54 3.52
C LEU A 238 -8.22 7.23 2.79
N GLY A 239 -8.91 6.15 3.15
CA GLY A 239 -10.21 5.82 2.57
C GLY A 239 -11.27 6.89 2.86
N ASN A 240 -11.28 7.45 4.07
CA ASN A 240 -12.17 8.54 4.44
C ASN A 240 -11.91 9.79 3.61
N TYR A 241 -10.63 10.16 3.44
CA TYR A 241 -10.20 11.26 2.60
C TYR A 241 -10.70 11.11 1.16
N ARG A 242 -10.51 9.92 0.56
CA ARG A 242 -10.97 9.61 -0.80
C ARG A 242 -12.49 9.71 -0.93
N ASN A 243 -13.21 9.10 0.01
CA ASN A 243 -14.68 9.11 0.06
C ASN A 243 -15.22 10.55 0.10
N HIS A 244 -14.56 11.44 0.84
CA HIS A 244 -14.98 12.84 1.01
C HIS A 244 -14.38 13.80 -0.01
N ASP A 245 -14.32 13.39 -1.27
CA ASP A 245 -13.85 14.21 -2.39
C ASP A 245 -12.42 14.74 -2.16
N ASN A 246 -11.51 13.85 -1.77
CA ASN A 246 -10.14 14.18 -1.38
C ASN A 246 -10.12 15.28 -0.29
N GLY A 247 -10.95 15.06 0.73
CA GLY A 247 -11.11 15.94 1.89
C GLY A 247 -11.91 17.22 1.66
N ARG A 248 -12.37 17.52 0.44
CA ARG A 248 -13.15 18.76 0.17
C ARG A 248 -14.54 18.76 0.78
N GLN A 249 -15.09 17.59 1.08
CA GLN A 249 -16.39 17.46 1.75
C GLN A 249 -16.26 17.33 3.28
N LEU A 250 -15.03 17.31 3.82
CA LEU A 250 -14.80 17.37 5.26
C LEU A 250 -14.83 18.83 5.72
N LEU A 251 -15.50 19.07 6.84
CA LEU A 251 -15.59 20.39 7.45
C LEU A 251 -14.32 20.69 8.24
N SER A 252 -13.79 21.92 8.12
CA SER A 252 -12.68 22.38 8.96
C SER A 252 -13.14 22.49 10.41
N GLY A 253 -12.34 21.96 11.34
CA GLY A 253 -12.57 22.04 12.77
C GLY A 253 -12.43 23.47 13.34
N ASN A 254 -11.67 24.35 12.68
CA ASN A 254 -11.20 25.62 13.27
C ASN A 254 -12.05 26.85 12.92
N GLU A 255 -13.24 26.61 12.39
CA GLU A 255 -14.26 27.63 12.12
C GLU A 255 -15.41 27.63 13.13
N GLY A 256 -15.32 26.79 14.18
CA GLY A 256 -16.35 26.64 15.20
C GLY A 256 -16.37 27.76 16.26
N TYR A 257 -17.54 27.95 16.86
CA TYR A 257 -17.77 28.82 18.01
C TYR A 257 -18.39 28.04 19.17
N ASP A 258 -18.08 28.45 20.41
CA ASP A 258 -18.77 27.95 21.60
C ASP A 258 -20.17 28.58 21.74
N GLN A 259 -20.88 28.23 22.82
CA GLN A 259 -22.24 28.74 23.06
C GLN A 259 -22.26 30.23 23.38
N GLU A 260 -21.13 30.77 23.84
CA GLU A 260 -20.95 32.18 24.15
C GLU A 260 -20.50 33.01 22.93
N GLY A 261 -20.23 32.36 21.79
CA GLY A 261 -19.83 33.02 20.55
C GLY A 261 -18.33 33.29 20.46
N ARG A 262 -17.53 32.62 21.28
CA ARG A 262 -16.06 32.66 21.24
C ARG A 262 -15.55 31.60 20.28
N ARG A 263 -14.53 31.97 19.50
CA ARG A 263 -13.94 31.05 18.52
C ARG A 263 -13.26 29.89 19.23
N VAL A 264 -13.48 28.67 18.73
CA VAL A 264 -12.84 27.45 19.22
C VAL A 264 -11.92 26.92 18.13
N THR A 265 -10.67 26.63 18.50
CA THR A 265 -9.70 25.99 17.61
C THR A 265 -9.13 24.72 18.23
N PHE A 266 -8.77 23.80 17.35
CA PHE A 266 -8.20 22.50 17.60
C PHE A 266 -6.81 22.48 16.98
N ASN A 267 -5.85 21.98 17.75
CA ASN A 267 -4.49 21.79 17.28
C ASN A 267 -3.95 20.43 17.73
N PHE A 268 -2.90 19.95 17.07
CA PHE A 268 -2.16 18.79 17.54
C PHE A 268 -1.44 19.09 18.87
N LYS A 269 -1.08 18.04 19.59
CA LYS A 269 -0.14 18.16 20.71
C LYS A 269 1.26 18.58 20.22
N ALA A 270 2.04 19.19 21.10
CA ALA A 270 3.35 19.76 20.74
C ALA A 270 4.30 18.77 20.01
N HIS A 271 4.34 17.51 20.43
CA HIS A 271 5.17 16.48 19.79
C HIS A 271 4.71 16.15 18.36
N ASP A 272 3.39 16.12 18.13
CA ASP A 272 2.76 15.87 16.84
C ASP A 272 2.90 17.07 15.90
N VAL A 273 2.79 18.30 16.41
CA VAL A 273 3.07 19.52 15.63
C VAL A 273 4.48 19.49 15.05
N ALA A 274 5.48 19.13 15.87
CA ALA A 274 6.86 19.04 15.42
C ALA A 274 7.04 17.97 14.35
N THR A 275 6.39 16.81 14.52
CA THR A 275 6.46 15.68 13.59
C THR A 275 5.74 16.00 12.27
N ALA A 276 4.54 16.56 12.31
CA ALA A 276 3.81 17.03 11.14
C ALA A 276 4.63 18.06 10.34
N SER A 277 5.28 18.99 11.04
CA SER A 277 6.14 19.99 10.41
C SER A 277 7.34 19.35 9.71
N ARG A 278 7.98 18.34 10.32
CA ARG A 278 9.08 17.60 9.67
C ARG A 278 8.63 16.88 8.41
N ILE A 279 7.47 16.22 8.44
CA ILE A 279 6.93 15.55 7.25
C ILE A 279 6.66 16.56 6.13
N LEU A 280 5.99 17.68 6.44
CA LEU A 280 5.59 18.68 5.45
C LEU A 280 6.76 19.47 4.86
N SER A 281 7.86 19.60 5.60
CA SER A 281 9.07 20.33 5.17
C SER A 281 10.20 19.43 4.65
N GLY A 282 10.13 18.12 4.92
CA GLY A 282 11.14 17.15 4.49
C GLY A 282 11.10 16.88 2.99
N SER A 283 12.23 16.45 2.42
CA SER A 283 12.34 16.12 0.99
C SER A 283 11.53 14.88 0.59
N ALA A 284 11.35 13.93 1.51
CA ALA A 284 10.64 12.68 1.26
C ALA A 284 9.17 12.85 0.84
N ILE A 285 8.49 13.94 1.24
CA ILE A 285 7.10 14.19 0.82
C ILE A 285 6.96 14.35 -0.70
N SER A 286 8.03 14.75 -1.39
CA SER A 286 8.00 14.98 -2.83
C SER A 286 8.06 13.69 -3.66
N SER A 287 8.60 12.61 -3.09
CA SER A 287 8.85 11.35 -3.79
C SER A 287 8.18 10.14 -3.14
N THR A 288 7.51 10.33 -2.01
CA THR A 288 6.71 9.28 -1.37
C THR A 288 5.56 8.83 -2.26
N ARG A 289 5.24 7.53 -2.18
CA ARG A 289 4.06 6.94 -2.84
C ARG A 289 2.74 7.34 -2.18
N LEU A 290 2.77 7.87 -0.95
CA LEU A 290 1.58 8.43 -0.29
C LEU A 290 1.10 9.69 -1.03
N ASP A 291 -0.21 9.84 -1.14
CA ASP A 291 -0.82 11.01 -1.78
C ASP A 291 -0.44 12.31 -1.03
N GLN A 292 0.17 13.24 -1.74
CA GLN A 292 0.69 14.49 -1.16
C GLN A 292 -0.44 15.42 -0.71
N GLY A 293 -1.60 15.36 -1.38
CA GLY A 293 -2.81 16.07 -0.98
C GLY A 293 -3.36 15.50 0.32
N PHE A 294 -3.39 14.18 0.44
CA PHE A 294 -3.73 13.49 1.69
C PHE A 294 -2.81 13.90 2.84
N LEU A 295 -1.49 13.89 2.63
CA LEU A 295 -0.52 14.30 3.66
C LEU A 295 -0.74 15.74 4.12
N ARG A 296 -0.93 16.68 3.18
CA ARG A 296 -1.23 18.08 3.50
C ARG A 296 -2.56 18.25 4.22
N HIS A 297 -3.54 17.40 3.92
CA HIS A 297 -4.84 17.43 4.55
C HIS A 297 -4.79 16.88 5.99
N VAL A 298 -4.26 15.67 6.17
CA VAL A 298 -4.24 14.99 7.47
C VAL A 298 -3.22 15.58 8.45
N LEU A 299 -2.20 16.29 7.95
CA LEU A 299 -1.24 17.02 8.78
C LEU A 299 -1.63 18.50 8.98
N ASN A 300 -2.77 18.93 8.43
CA ASN A 300 -3.35 20.22 8.76
C ASN A 300 -4.18 20.06 10.06
N PRO A 301 -3.90 20.84 11.12
CA PRO A 301 -4.64 20.76 12.37
C PRO A 301 -6.16 20.95 12.23
N ASP A 302 -6.61 21.70 11.22
CA ASP A 302 -8.01 21.91 10.91
C ASP A 302 -8.77 20.60 10.64
N PHE A 303 -8.07 19.57 10.17
CA PHE A 303 -8.67 18.28 9.80
C PHE A 303 -8.09 17.14 10.64
N GLY A 304 -6.76 17.02 10.68
CA GLY A 304 -6.07 15.90 11.31
C GLY A 304 -6.16 15.86 12.83
N ALA A 305 -6.29 17.01 13.51
CA ALA A 305 -6.42 17.01 14.98
C ALA A 305 -7.73 16.36 15.44
N LEU A 306 -8.72 16.28 14.55
CA LEU A 306 -10.00 15.61 14.77
C LEU A 306 -9.99 14.15 14.28
N SER A 307 -8.94 13.72 13.57
CA SER A 307 -8.81 12.34 13.09
C SER A 307 -8.10 11.46 14.13
N ASN A 308 -8.27 10.15 13.98
CA ASN A 308 -7.62 9.16 14.83
C ASN A 308 -6.63 8.34 13.98
N MET A 309 -5.71 9.04 13.30
CA MET A 309 -4.74 8.52 12.31
C MET A 309 -3.76 7.46 12.85
N GLY A 310 -3.95 7.01 14.09
CA GLY A 310 -3.13 6.01 14.76
C GLY A 310 -1.82 6.56 15.32
N SER A 311 -1.03 7.30 14.54
CA SER A 311 0.16 8.05 15.01
C SER A 311 0.81 8.86 13.88
N ILE A 312 1.08 10.16 14.13
CA ILE A 312 1.87 10.98 13.18
C ILE A 312 3.32 10.48 13.08
N ALA A 313 3.88 9.95 14.18
CA ALA A 313 5.22 9.37 14.18
C ALA A 313 5.29 8.11 13.29
N PHE A 314 4.27 7.25 13.31
CA PHE A 314 4.20 6.11 12.40
C PHE A 314 4.08 6.57 10.95
N LEU A 315 3.24 7.57 10.68
CA LEU A 315 3.12 8.16 9.34
C LEU A 315 4.46 8.71 8.84
N GLU A 316 5.25 9.38 9.69
CA GLU A 316 6.59 9.85 9.33
C GLU A 316 7.46 8.70 8.81
N GLN A 317 7.46 7.55 9.50
CA GLN A 317 8.22 6.38 9.07
C GLN A 317 7.73 5.84 7.73
N MET A 318 6.41 5.80 7.50
CA MET A 318 5.86 5.35 6.22
C MET A 318 6.19 6.31 5.07
N VAL A 319 6.08 7.62 5.30
CA VAL A 319 6.45 8.64 4.31
C VAL A 319 7.89 8.46 3.88
N LEU A 320 8.80 8.33 4.85
CA LEU A 320 10.23 8.15 4.60
C LEU A 320 10.51 6.82 3.87
N ARG A 321 9.99 5.70 4.38
CA ARG A 321 10.21 4.35 3.83
C ARG A 321 9.74 4.22 2.38
N PHE A 322 8.59 4.78 2.05
CA PHE A 322 7.99 4.66 0.71
C PHE A 322 8.31 5.85 -0.20
N SER A 323 9.36 6.61 0.13
CA SER A 323 9.96 7.65 -0.72
C SER A 323 11.22 7.14 -1.42
N SER A 324 11.80 7.97 -2.29
CA SER A 324 13.12 7.71 -2.88
C SER A 324 14.26 7.63 -1.86
N GLU A 325 14.04 8.10 -0.63
CA GLU A 325 15.02 8.08 0.47
C GLU A 325 14.96 6.78 1.30
N GLY A 326 13.97 5.92 1.04
CA GLY A 326 13.65 4.76 1.88
C GLY A 326 14.72 3.66 2.00
N ALA A 327 15.75 3.68 1.13
CA ALA A 327 16.89 2.76 1.21
C ALA A 327 17.81 3.06 2.41
N ALA A 328 17.79 4.28 2.94
CA ALA A 328 18.60 4.70 4.08
C ALA A 328 17.89 4.52 5.44
N GLN A 329 16.63 4.07 5.44
CA GLN A 329 15.80 4.04 6.64
C GLN A 329 16.13 2.83 7.55
N ALA A 330 16.26 3.08 8.85
CA ALA A 330 16.35 2.04 9.87
C ALA A 330 15.03 1.27 10.02
N SER A 331 15.10 0.06 10.60
CA SER A 331 13.94 -0.74 11.00
C SER A 331 12.98 0.06 11.89
N LEU A 332 11.68 -0.24 11.82
CA LEU A 332 10.70 0.35 12.75
C LEU A 332 11.13 0.15 14.21
N GLY A 333 11.04 1.22 15.00
CA GLY A 333 11.40 1.21 16.40
C GLY A 333 10.42 0.41 17.27
N ARG A 334 10.84 0.07 18.49
CA ARG A 334 10.04 -0.73 19.42
C ARG A 334 8.77 -0.01 19.90
N GLU A 335 8.70 1.29 19.73
CA GLU A 335 7.52 2.11 20.02
C GLU A 335 6.29 1.70 19.18
N PHE A 336 6.48 1.00 18.06
CA PHE A 336 5.38 0.57 17.18
C PHE A 336 4.92 -0.88 17.42
N THR A 337 5.46 -1.63 18.39
CA THR A 337 5.08 -3.04 18.60
C THR A 337 3.68 -3.23 19.17
N THR A 338 3.05 -2.18 19.69
CA THR A 338 1.70 -2.24 20.27
C THR A 338 0.98 -0.95 19.97
N TYR A 339 -0.14 -1.06 19.26
CA TYR A 339 -1.01 0.07 19.01
C TYR A 339 -1.82 0.41 20.26
N VAL A 340 -1.78 1.67 20.67
CA VAL A 340 -2.59 2.19 21.78
C VAL A 340 -3.61 3.18 21.23
N PRO A 341 -4.90 2.80 21.15
CA PRO A 341 -5.96 3.71 20.72
C PRO A 341 -6.01 4.91 21.66
N THR A 342 -5.91 6.11 21.10
CA THR A 342 -6.01 7.35 21.86
C THR A 342 -7.38 7.98 21.64
N SER A 343 -8.00 8.52 22.69
CA SER A 343 -9.22 9.29 22.52
C SER A 343 -8.91 10.57 21.77
N ILE A 344 -9.81 11.00 20.89
CA ILE A 344 -9.70 12.27 20.15
C ILE A 344 -9.40 13.44 21.13
N LYS A 345 -10.04 13.45 22.31
CA LYS A 345 -9.80 14.47 23.36
C LYS A 345 -8.37 14.50 23.86
N ASP A 346 -7.76 13.32 23.98
CA ASP A 346 -6.41 13.16 24.48
C ASP A 346 -5.37 13.38 23.37
N ASN A 347 -5.77 13.53 22.12
CA ASN A 347 -4.86 13.74 20.99
C ASN A 347 -4.81 15.20 20.50
N MET A 348 -5.61 16.09 21.08
CA MET A 348 -5.73 17.48 20.65
C MET A 348 -5.50 18.49 21.77
N VAL A 349 -5.18 19.71 21.36
CA VAL A 349 -5.22 20.92 22.19
C VAL A 349 -6.40 21.75 21.72
N VAL A 350 -7.36 22.00 22.62
CA VAL A 350 -8.50 22.88 22.35
C VAL A 350 -8.20 24.26 22.92
N THR A 351 -8.29 25.29 22.09
CA THR A 351 -8.13 26.68 22.48
C THR A 351 -9.45 27.41 22.27
N VAL A 352 -9.89 28.15 23.29
CA VAL A 352 -11.07 29.03 23.22
C VAL A 352 -10.56 30.46 23.27
N ALA A 353 -10.96 31.27 22.30
CA ALA A 353 -10.62 32.69 22.28
C ALA A 353 -11.21 33.41 23.50
N GLU A 354 -10.50 34.42 24.01
CA GLU A 354 -11.03 35.23 25.12
C GLU A 354 -12.18 36.14 24.66
N GLU A 355 -12.12 36.59 23.41
CA GLU A 355 -13.08 37.52 22.83
C GLU A 355 -14.28 36.80 22.22
N VAL A 356 -15.46 37.39 22.43
CA VAL A 356 -16.70 37.01 21.74
C VAL A 356 -16.72 37.72 20.39
N THR A 357 -16.65 36.96 19.31
CA THR A 357 -16.64 37.51 17.94
C THR A 357 -17.88 37.13 17.14
N LEU A 358 -18.69 36.20 17.64
CA LEU A 358 -19.99 35.84 17.08
C LEU A 358 -21.09 36.16 18.10
N ILE A 359 -22.11 36.90 17.68
CA ILE A 359 -23.27 37.20 18.54
C ILE A 359 -24.41 36.29 18.09
N PHE A 360 -24.88 35.44 19.01
CA PHE A 360 -26.10 34.68 18.78
C PHE A 360 -27.30 35.55 19.13
N ASP A 361 -28.29 35.57 18.23
CA ASP A 361 -29.60 36.08 18.56
C ASP A 361 -30.23 35.25 19.67
N ASP A 362 -30.96 35.92 20.59
CA ASP A 362 -31.76 35.21 21.58
C ASP A 362 -32.68 34.19 20.88
N PRO A 363 -32.63 32.90 21.27
CA PRO A 363 -33.43 31.88 20.61
C PRO A 363 -34.91 32.17 20.85
N VAL A 364 -35.74 32.06 19.81
CA VAL A 364 -37.21 32.16 19.96
C VAL A 364 -37.80 30.93 20.67
N LEU A 365 -37.13 29.79 20.55
CA LEU A 365 -37.55 28.51 21.11
C LEU A 365 -36.33 27.80 21.70
N ILE A 366 -36.49 27.26 22.89
CA ILE A 366 -35.45 26.45 23.57
C ILE A 366 -36.02 25.05 23.75
N ASN A 367 -35.27 24.03 23.33
CA ASN A 367 -35.55 22.64 23.68
C ASN A 367 -34.48 22.14 24.64
N THR A 368 -34.90 21.79 25.86
CA THR A 368 -34.02 21.19 26.86
C THR A 368 -34.58 19.80 27.18
N ASP A 369 -33.87 18.76 26.77
CA ASP A 369 -34.19 17.35 27.02
C ASP A 369 -35.63 16.97 26.64
N GLY A 370 -36.08 17.47 25.48
CA GLY A 370 -37.42 17.21 24.95
C GLY A 370 -38.49 18.19 25.43
N LEU A 371 -38.22 19.00 26.45
CA LEU A 371 -39.12 20.05 26.92
C LEU A 371 -38.93 21.34 26.11
N TRP A 372 -39.99 21.78 25.45
CA TRP A 372 -39.98 23.04 24.72
C TRP A 372 -40.37 24.22 25.62
N THR A 373 -39.57 25.28 25.56
CA THR A 373 -39.86 26.57 26.19
C THR A 373 -39.87 27.66 25.12
N ILE A 374 -40.91 28.48 25.14
CA ILE A 374 -41.02 29.66 24.26
C ILE A 374 -40.43 30.84 25.02
N THR A 375 -39.41 31.47 24.46
CA THR A 375 -38.78 32.65 25.07
C THR A 375 -39.66 33.89 24.92
N GLU A 376 -39.35 34.98 25.62
CA GLU A 376 -40.08 36.24 25.45
C GLU A 376 -40.03 36.73 23.99
N LYS A 377 -38.88 36.59 23.31
CA LYS A 377 -38.74 36.85 21.87
C LYS A 377 -39.60 35.91 21.02
N GLY A 378 -39.70 34.64 21.40
CA GLY A 378 -40.60 33.68 20.77
C GLY A 378 -42.08 34.03 20.94
N LYS A 379 -42.49 34.48 22.13
CA LYS A 379 -43.85 34.95 22.39
C LYS A 379 -44.16 36.20 21.56
N ALA A 380 -43.22 37.16 21.53
CA ALA A 380 -43.32 38.36 20.69
C ALA A 380 -43.37 38.02 19.19
N ALA A 381 -42.69 36.95 18.77
CA ALA A 381 -42.75 36.41 17.41
C ALA A 381 -43.99 35.52 17.13
N GLY A 382 -44.97 35.48 18.04
CA GLY A 382 -46.27 34.82 17.83
C GLY A 382 -46.27 33.31 18.09
N TYR A 383 -45.25 32.77 18.77
CA TYR A 383 -45.23 31.36 19.17
C TYR A 383 -46.09 31.13 20.42
N THR A 384 -46.86 30.04 20.41
CA THR A 384 -47.69 29.55 21.51
C THR A 384 -47.49 28.05 21.69
N MET A 385 -47.66 27.54 22.92
CA MET A 385 -47.49 26.11 23.18
C MET A 385 -48.74 25.33 22.77
N ASP A 386 -48.53 24.19 22.14
CA ASP A 386 -49.56 23.19 21.93
C ASP A 386 -49.89 22.44 23.24
N PRO A 387 -51.06 22.63 23.87
CA PRO A 387 -51.44 21.86 25.05
C PRO A 387 -51.57 20.34 24.75
N ALA A 388 -51.86 19.98 23.49
CA ALA A 388 -51.88 18.66 22.88
C ALA A 388 -50.55 17.88 22.97
N THR A 389 -49.51 18.54 22.47
CA THR A 389 -48.24 17.89 22.10
C THR A 389 -47.04 18.41 22.88
N GLY A 390 -47.21 19.49 23.66
CA GLY A 390 -46.11 20.16 24.35
C GLY A 390 -45.09 20.77 23.38
N LYS A 391 -45.46 20.99 22.12
CA LYS A 391 -44.60 21.59 21.10
C LYS A 391 -45.02 23.02 20.77
N PRO A 392 -44.09 23.93 20.48
CA PRO A 392 -44.41 25.29 20.12
C PRO A 392 -45.01 25.34 18.70
N ARG A 393 -45.99 26.22 18.50
CA ARG A 393 -46.63 26.49 17.21
C ARG A 393 -46.77 28.00 17.02
N ARG A 394 -46.62 28.46 15.78
CA ARG A 394 -46.83 29.87 15.44
C ARG A 394 -48.19 30.04 14.79
N ALA A 395 -49.00 30.97 15.31
CA ALA A 395 -50.29 31.31 14.71
C ALA A 395 -50.05 32.26 13.52
N VAL A 396 -49.96 31.69 12.32
CA VAL A 396 -49.83 32.39 11.02
C VAL A 396 -48.43 33.01 10.75
N ALA A 397 -48.00 32.99 9.49
CA ALA A 397 -46.72 33.53 9.04
C ALA A 397 -46.79 35.04 8.76
N PRO A 398 -45.74 35.83 9.07
CA PRO A 398 -45.68 37.20 8.57
C PRO A 398 -45.56 37.20 7.05
N THR A 399 -46.27 38.12 6.41
CA THR A 399 -46.14 38.44 4.97
C THR A 399 -44.71 38.87 4.64
N VAL A 400 -44.27 38.57 3.42
CA VAL A 400 -42.88 38.50 2.92
C VAL A 400 -42.08 39.83 2.95
N ASP A 401 -42.60 40.94 3.47
CA ASP A 401 -42.00 42.28 3.29
C ASP A 401 -41.00 42.75 4.37
N GLU A 402 -40.72 41.97 5.42
CA GLU A 402 -39.77 42.37 6.48
C GLU A 402 -38.38 41.71 6.38
N ARG A 403 -37.87 41.46 5.16
CA ARG A 403 -36.44 41.21 4.95
C ARG A 403 -35.75 42.46 4.42
N GLN A 404 -35.65 43.49 5.26
CA GLN A 404 -34.81 44.65 4.96
C GLN A 404 -33.45 44.53 5.65
N ALA A 405 -32.48 44.12 4.83
CA ALA A 405 -31.10 44.58 4.76
C ALA A 405 -30.37 45.01 6.05
N HIS A 406 -29.55 44.11 6.60
CA HIS A 406 -28.28 44.49 7.25
C HIS A 406 -27.12 43.70 6.64
N SER A 407 -26.63 44.20 5.51
CA SER A 407 -25.28 43.97 5.01
C SER A 407 -24.86 45.18 4.19
N GLY A 408 -24.30 46.19 4.87
CA GLY A 408 -23.28 47.06 4.31
C GLY A 408 -21.98 46.69 5.05
N VAL A 409 -20.85 46.51 4.39
CA VAL A 409 -20.01 47.60 3.86
C VAL A 409 -19.29 47.19 2.57
N ALA A 410 -19.09 48.20 1.72
CA ALA A 410 -18.55 48.23 0.37
C ALA A 410 -17.11 47.70 0.15
N GLY A 411 -16.82 47.31 -1.11
CA GLY A 411 -15.49 46.98 -1.66
C GLY A 411 -14.62 48.22 -1.95
N ALA A 412 -13.47 48.14 -2.63
CA ALA A 412 -12.76 47.07 -3.33
C ALA A 412 -11.31 47.52 -3.57
N VAL A 413 -10.30 46.61 -3.63
CA VAL A 413 -9.23 46.62 -4.66
C VAL A 413 -8.62 45.20 -4.77
N ALA A 414 -8.32 44.80 -6.01
CA ALA A 414 -7.99 43.47 -6.49
C ALA A 414 -6.58 42.93 -6.11
N ASP A 415 -6.45 41.61 -5.88
CA ASP A 415 -5.76 40.73 -6.83
C ASP A 415 -6.05 39.23 -6.57
N ALA A 416 -5.88 38.43 -7.63
CA ALA A 416 -6.53 37.14 -7.88
C ALA A 416 -6.16 35.95 -6.95
N LEU A 417 -7.19 35.16 -6.58
CA LEU A 417 -7.21 33.68 -6.60
C LEU A 417 -8.65 33.20 -6.36
N THR A 418 -9.22 32.55 -7.37
CA THR A 418 -10.67 32.29 -7.53
C THR A 418 -11.13 31.07 -6.72
N THR A 419 -11.55 31.25 -5.47
CA THR A 419 -12.41 30.28 -4.77
C THR A 419 -13.87 30.62 -5.00
N ARG A 420 -14.54 29.86 -5.88
CA ARG A 420 -15.99 30.00 -6.09
C ARG A 420 -16.73 29.61 -4.81
N SER A 421 -17.33 30.61 -4.17
CA SER A 421 -18.23 30.48 -3.03
C SER A 421 -19.50 29.72 -3.41
N LEU A 422 -19.87 28.75 -2.58
CA LEU A 422 -21.03 27.84 -2.72
C LEU A 422 -22.41 28.52 -2.53
N VAL A 423 -22.50 29.85 -2.65
CA VAL A 423 -23.74 30.59 -2.34
C VAL A 423 -24.65 30.80 -3.57
N ASP A 424 -24.16 30.60 -4.81
CA ASP A 424 -24.92 30.94 -6.03
C ASP A 424 -25.59 29.78 -6.80
N THR A 425 -25.60 28.54 -6.29
CA THR A 425 -26.18 27.39 -7.02
C THR A 425 -27.40 26.72 -6.39
N LEU A 426 -28.07 27.33 -5.42
CA LEU A 426 -29.28 26.74 -4.80
C LEU A 426 -30.60 27.50 -5.00
N ALA A 427 -30.64 28.47 -5.92
CA ALA A 427 -31.91 29.02 -6.39
C ALA A 427 -32.39 28.26 -7.63
N VAL A 428 -32.99 27.09 -7.44
CA VAL A 428 -34.12 26.55 -8.25
C VAL A 428 -34.52 25.17 -7.70
N ASN A 429 -35.83 25.04 -7.45
CA ASN A 429 -36.61 23.86 -7.04
C ASN A 429 -36.74 23.58 -5.53
N GLN A 430 -37.76 24.25 -4.99
CA GLN A 430 -38.57 23.81 -3.85
C GLN A 430 -39.08 22.37 -4.07
N ASP A 431 -38.67 21.44 -3.23
CA ASP A 431 -39.55 20.74 -2.28
C ASP A 431 -38.68 19.87 -1.36
N GLN A 432 -39.15 19.60 -0.14
CA GLN A 432 -38.52 18.81 0.94
C GLN A 432 -37.67 19.56 1.99
N SER A 433 -38.27 19.65 3.18
CA SER A 433 -37.66 19.66 4.52
C SER A 433 -36.29 20.36 4.66
N SER A 434 -36.32 21.66 4.96
CA SER A 434 -35.15 22.39 5.44
C SER A 434 -34.81 21.99 6.88
N ALA A 435 -34.15 20.83 7.04
CA ALA A 435 -33.27 20.60 8.19
C ALA A 435 -31.91 21.21 7.84
N GLN A 436 -31.81 22.52 8.05
CA GLN A 436 -30.54 23.23 8.06
C GLN A 436 -29.75 22.65 9.25
N TRP A 437 -28.79 21.77 8.97
CA TRP A 437 -27.88 21.22 9.98
C TRP A 437 -26.93 22.34 10.42
N LEU A 438 -27.43 23.25 11.26
CA LEU A 438 -26.58 23.99 12.19
C LEU A 438 -26.11 22.98 13.22
N TRP A 439 -24.80 22.82 13.36
CA TRP A 439 -24.16 22.08 14.45
C TRP A 439 -24.79 22.49 15.80
N PRO A 440 -25.67 21.68 16.40
CA PRO A 440 -26.44 22.14 17.55
C PRO A 440 -25.83 21.55 18.80
N GLY A 441 -24.75 22.12 19.34
CA GLY A 441 -24.25 21.84 20.71
C GLY A 441 -23.98 20.36 21.07
N HIS A 442 -24.16 19.42 20.16
CA HIS A 442 -24.26 17.99 20.41
C HIS A 442 -22.87 17.36 20.50
N LEU A 443 -21.88 17.92 19.80
CA LEU A 443 -20.49 17.47 19.93
C LEU A 443 -19.87 17.96 21.24
N LEU A 444 -20.16 19.19 21.69
CA LEU A 444 -19.80 19.67 23.03
C LEU A 444 -20.56 18.93 24.15
N LYS A 445 -21.85 18.58 23.96
CA LYS A 445 -22.61 17.71 24.90
C LYS A 445 -22.05 16.28 24.93
N TRP A 446 -21.68 15.71 23.78
CA TRP A 446 -21.00 14.41 23.70
C TRP A 446 -19.66 14.42 24.43
N MET A 447 -18.92 15.54 24.36
CA MET A 447 -17.66 15.68 25.10
C MET A 447 -17.87 15.83 26.61
N LYS A 448 -18.99 16.40 27.09
CA LYS A 448 -19.30 16.54 28.53
C LYS A 448 -19.92 15.28 29.18
N ASN A 449 -20.54 14.38 28.43
CA ASN A 449 -21.30 13.26 28.99
C ASN A 449 -20.59 11.89 29.01
N LEU A 450 -19.32 11.83 28.60
CA LEU A 450 -18.47 10.64 28.78
C LEU A 450 -17.63 10.81 30.05
N LYS A 451 -18.20 10.42 31.19
CA LYS A 451 -17.46 10.11 32.43
C LYS A 451 -17.17 8.59 32.44
N PRO A 452 -16.11 8.16 33.16
CA PRO A 452 -15.34 6.93 32.88
C PRO A 452 -16.14 5.63 32.80
#